data_AF-A0A1I0QYB8-F1
#
_entry.id   AF-A0A1I0QYB8-F1
#
_cell.length_a   1.000
_cell.length_b   1.000
_cell.length_c   1.000
_cell.angle_alpha   90.00
_cell.angle_beta   90.00
_cell.angle_gamma   90.00
#
_symmetry.space_group_name_H-M   'P 1'
#
loop_
_entity.id
_entity.type
_entity.pdbx_description
1 polymer ?
#
loop_
_entity_poly.entity_id
_entity_poly.type
_entity_poly.pdbx_seq_one_letter_code
_entity_poly.pdbx_strand_id
1 'polypeptide(L)'
;MHRRRFLQATAATAATVATVGRVSGATYDSQPEYVDLVYDEVALEQYQPYLVTRHLDVKPTVAYAWVADSTERETRMYCYWVYWTVQHGLSPFDSHQHDREPILVEVDPETDEIEGVVVDGYHYLAKQYPTVPTEDGTHPLLRPTHKWHFYTTTTEVGEFVPLESMHTKYTAWMDNGWLADPKTVTVPWRIKERRHWWDEGRDSVSMNRLFYSSLLNASQITGLNIGGAQATDF
;
A
#
# COMPACT_ATOMS: atom_id res chain seq x y z
N MET A 1 -40.73 -12.89 58.23
CA MET A 1 -39.63 -13.18 57.28
C MET A 1 -39.62 -12.09 56.20
N HIS A 2 -38.69 -11.13 56.30
CA HIS A 2 -38.61 -9.99 55.39
C HIS A 2 -37.75 -10.32 54.15
N ARG A 3 -38.36 -10.29 52.96
CA ARG A 3 -37.65 -10.39 51.67
C ARG A 3 -37.06 -9.02 51.31
N ARG A 4 -35.73 -8.92 51.33
CA ARG A 4 -34.97 -7.77 50.82
C ARG A 4 -35.08 -7.74 49.29
N ARG A 5 -35.57 -6.63 48.72
CA ARG A 5 -35.49 -6.33 47.29
C ARG A 5 -34.09 -5.79 46.98
N PHE A 6 -33.38 -6.49 46.12
CA PHE A 6 -32.10 -6.07 45.54
C PHE A 6 -32.39 -5.06 44.43
N LEU A 7 -31.84 -3.85 44.53
CA LEU A 7 -31.85 -2.85 43.47
C LEU A 7 -30.74 -3.22 42.48
N GLN A 8 -31.11 -3.54 41.23
CA GLN A 8 -30.19 -3.61 40.11
C GLN A 8 -29.76 -2.19 39.76
N ALA A 9 -28.47 -1.90 39.95
CA ALA A 9 -27.85 -0.67 39.46
C ALA A 9 -27.46 -0.88 37.99
N THR A 10 -28.18 -0.21 37.09
CA THR A 10 -27.82 -0.12 35.68
C THR A 10 -26.62 0.84 35.57
N ALA A 11 -25.42 0.29 35.40
CA ALA A 11 -24.23 1.09 35.10
C ALA A 11 -24.29 1.48 33.62
N ALA A 12 -24.61 2.74 33.35
CA ALA A 12 -24.44 3.34 32.03
C ALA A 12 -22.95 3.61 31.82
N THR A 13 -22.26 2.71 31.11
CA THR A 13 -20.91 2.96 30.64
C THR A 13 -20.99 4.00 29.53
N ALA A 14 -20.66 5.25 29.86
CA ALA A 14 -20.45 6.28 28.84
C ALA A 14 -19.20 5.88 28.04
N ALA A 15 -19.41 5.31 26.85
CA ALA A 15 -18.35 5.14 25.88
C ALA A 15 -17.97 6.55 25.39
N THR A 16 -16.85 7.06 25.89
CA THR A 16 -16.17 8.21 25.30
C THR A 16 -15.71 7.77 23.92
N VAL A 17 -16.50 8.04 22.88
CA VAL A 17 -16.05 7.90 21.49
C VAL A 17 -14.94 8.91 21.33
N ALA A 18 -13.70 8.45 21.39
CA ALA A 18 -12.56 9.23 20.96
C ALA A 18 -12.77 9.48 19.46
N THR A 19 -13.20 10.69 19.09
CA THR A 19 -13.13 11.19 17.73
C THR A 19 -11.65 11.33 17.38
N VAL A 20 -11.00 10.21 17.07
CA VAL A 20 -9.69 10.24 16.43
C VAL A 20 -9.90 10.92 15.07
N GLY A 21 -9.09 11.95 14.82
CA GLY A 21 -9.39 12.97 13.82
C GLY A 21 -9.36 12.43 12.40
N ARG A 22 -10.53 12.18 11.83
CA ARG A 22 -10.69 12.00 10.39
C ARG A 22 -10.36 13.32 9.71
N VAL A 23 -9.25 13.38 9.00
CA VAL A 23 -8.86 14.57 8.23
C VAL A 23 -9.22 14.32 6.77
N SER A 24 -10.32 14.91 6.32
CA SER A 24 -10.57 15.07 4.88
C SER A 24 -9.52 16.01 4.31
N GLY A 25 -8.74 15.52 3.35
CA GLY A 25 -7.68 16.31 2.75
C GLY A 25 -8.15 17.25 1.66
N ALA A 26 -7.17 17.94 1.06
CA ALA A 26 -7.38 18.74 -0.14
C ALA A 26 -7.88 17.85 -1.30
N THR A 27 -8.76 18.39 -2.13
CA THR A 27 -9.10 17.79 -3.43
C THR A 27 -7.93 17.99 -4.40
N TYR A 28 -7.61 16.96 -5.18
CA TYR A 28 -6.53 17.00 -6.16
C TYR A 28 -7.06 17.05 -7.60
N ASP A 29 -6.34 17.68 -8.52
CA ASP A 29 -6.77 17.80 -9.93
C ASP A 29 -7.03 16.45 -10.62
N SER A 30 -6.34 15.39 -10.18
CA SER A 30 -6.49 14.03 -10.70
C SER A 30 -7.59 13.22 -10.00
N GLN A 31 -8.14 13.72 -8.89
CA GLN A 31 -9.17 13.07 -8.09
C GLN A 31 -10.56 13.41 -8.66
N PRO A 32 -11.32 12.43 -9.14
CA PRO A 32 -12.69 12.65 -9.58
C PRO A 32 -13.63 12.85 -8.39
N GLU A 33 -14.79 13.47 -8.62
CA GLU A 33 -15.78 13.76 -7.56
C GLU A 33 -16.34 12.52 -6.85
N TYR A 34 -16.30 11.35 -7.50
CA TYR A 34 -16.79 10.08 -6.92
C TYR A 34 -15.78 9.39 -6.01
N VAL A 35 -14.57 9.94 -5.83
CA VAL A 35 -13.54 9.39 -4.94
C VAL A 35 -13.26 10.37 -3.81
N ASP A 36 -13.34 9.88 -2.58
CA ASP A 36 -12.93 10.61 -1.39
C ASP A 36 -11.61 10.05 -0.86
N LEU A 37 -10.64 10.93 -0.61
CA LEU A 37 -9.35 10.59 -0.04
C LEU A 37 -9.23 11.21 1.35
N VAL A 38 -9.00 10.36 2.36
CA VAL A 38 -9.06 10.76 3.76
C VAL A 38 -7.92 10.12 4.55
N TYR A 39 -7.31 10.87 5.46
CA TYR A 39 -6.47 10.26 6.49
C TYR A 39 -7.32 9.89 7.71
N ASP A 40 -7.57 8.60 7.88
CA ASP A 40 -8.20 7.99 9.04
C ASP A 40 -7.20 7.00 9.65
N GLU A 41 -6.43 7.48 10.63
CA GLU A 41 -5.28 6.74 11.18
C GLU A 41 -5.71 5.41 11.82
N VAL A 42 -6.83 5.37 12.53
CA VAL A 42 -7.32 4.14 13.17
C VAL A 42 -7.69 3.09 12.12
N ALA A 43 -8.40 3.51 11.06
CA ALA A 43 -8.77 2.60 9.99
C ALA A 43 -7.54 2.14 9.19
N LEU A 44 -6.54 3.02 9.00
CA LEU A 44 -5.28 2.67 8.37
C LEU A 44 -4.45 1.71 9.22
N GLU A 45 -4.38 1.89 10.55
CA GLU A 45 -3.72 0.95 11.45
C GLU A 45 -4.37 -0.44 11.37
N GLN A 46 -5.70 -0.52 11.32
CA GLN A 46 -6.44 -1.78 11.22
C GLN A 46 -6.05 -2.60 9.99
N TYR A 47 -5.86 -1.97 8.83
CA TYR A 47 -5.51 -2.68 7.59
C TYR A 47 -4.04 -2.50 7.20
N GLN A 48 -3.19 -2.13 8.16
CA GLN A 48 -1.79 -1.88 7.90
C GLN A 48 -1.05 -3.20 7.61
N PRO A 49 -0.24 -3.29 6.55
CA PRO A 49 0.60 -4.46 6.31
C PRO A 49 1.72 -4.60 7.35
N TYR A 50 1.98 -5.84 7.76
CA TYR A 50 3.24 -6.18 8.44
C TYR A 50 4.36 -6.35 7.41
N LEU A 51 5.48 -5.64 7.62
CA LEU A 51 6.65 -5.76 6.76
C LEU A 51 7.77 -6.50 7.48
N VAL A 52 8.21 -7.63 6.91
CA VAL A 52 9.42 -8.30 7.38
C VAL A 52 10.63 -7.50 6.91
N THR A 53 11.19 -6.66 7.77
CA THR A 53 12.28 -5.76 7.37
C THR A 53 13.65 -6.22 7.86
N ARG A 54 13.74 -7.14 8.83
CA ARG A 54 15.00 -7.48 9.53
C ARG A 54 16.17 -7.89 8.65
N HIS A 55 15.92 -8.40 7.44
CA HIS A 55 16.94 -8.78 6.46
C HIS A 55 17.43 -7.63 5.57
N LEU A 56 16.86 -6.43 5.69
CA LEU A 56 17.21 -5.27 4.88
C LEU A 56 18.30 -4.41 5.52
N ASP A 57 19.21 -3.89 4.71
CA ASP A 57 20.23 -2.91 5.16
C ASP A 57 19.62 -1.51 5.33
N VAL A 58 18.69 -1.14 4.46
CA VAL A 58 17.90 0.09 4.54
C VAL A 58 16.51 -0.29 5.06
N LYS A 59 16.02 0.43 6.08
CA LYS A 59 14.68 0.21 6.65
C LYS A 59 13.72 1.27 6.13
N PRO A 60 12.41 0.98 6.04
CA PRO A 60 11.43 1.99 5.70
C PRO A 60 11.28 2.91 6.92
N THR A 61 11.11 4.21 6.69
CA THR A 61 11.02 5.17 7.81
C THR A 61 9.60 5.60 8.11
N VAL A 62 8.71 5.57 7.11
CA VAL A 62 7.33 6.03 7.20
C VAL A 62 6.52 5.44 6.04
N ALA A 63 5.23 5.20 6.26
CA ALA A 63 4.26 4.89 5.23
C ALA A 63 3.28 6.06 5.12
N TYR A 64 3.34 6.76 3.99
CA TYR A 64 2.40 7.85 3.69
C TYR A 64 1.11 7.25 3.17
N ALA A 65 0.01 7.53 3.86
CA ALA A 65 -1.22 6.78 3.63
C ALA A 65 -2.47 7.66 3.57
N TRP A 66 -3.49 7.11 2.91
CA TRP A 66 -4.87 7.55 2.99
C TRP A 66 -5.81 6.37 2.74
N VAL A 67 -7.05 6.53 3.17
CA VAL A 67 -8.18 5.69 2.78
C VAL A 67 -8.81 6.35 1.56
N ALA A 68 -9.05 5.55 0.52
CA ALA A 68 -9.83 5.94 -0.63
C ALA A 68 -11.20 5.25 -0.58
N ASP A 69 -12.25 6.06 -0.55
CA ASP A 69 -13.64 5.64 -0.61
C ASP A 69 -14.24 6.06 -1.96
N SER A 70 -15.31 5.40 -2.40
CA SER A 70 -15.95 5.74 -3.66
C SER A 70 -17.44 5.44 -3.67
N THR A 71 -18.21 6.37 -4.23
CA THR A 71 -19.65 6.17 -4.48
C THR A 71 -19.96 5.29 -5.69
N GLU A 72 -18.93 4.92 -6.47
CA GLU A 72 -19.04 4.09 -7.68
C GLU A 72 -18.36 2.72 -7.54
N ARG A 73 -17.72 2.43 -6.40
CA ARG A 73 -17.03 1.15 -6.15
C ARG A 73 -17.61 0.49 -4.92
N GLU A 74 -17.65 -0.83 -4.95
CA GLU A 74 -18.16 -1.65 -3.84
C GLU A 74 -17.10 -1.83 -2.75
N THR A 75 -15.82 -1.63 -3.07
CA THR A 75 -14.70 -1.78 -2.14
C THR A 75 -14.15 -0.45 -1.67
N ARG A 76 -13.47 -0.46 -0.52
CA ARG A 76 -12.64 0.62 0.01
C ARG A 76 -11.16 0.24 -0.19
N MET A 77 -10.32 1.23 -0.50
CA MET A 77 -8.89 1.00 -0.71
C MET A 77 -8.06 1.70 0.37
N TYR A 78 -7.30 0.92 1.13
CA TYR A 78 -6.32 1.43 2.08
C TYR A 78 -4.98 1.53 1.36
N CYS A 79 -4.52 2.77 1.15
CA CYS A 79 -3.39 3.06 0.29
C CYS A 79 -2.18 3.46 1.14
N TYR A 80 -1.07 2.73 1.00
CA TYR A 80 0.19 2.99 1.69
C TYR A 80 1.29 3.20 0.66
N TRP A 81 2.08 4.25 0.84
CA TRP A 81 3.31 4.47 0.08
C TRP A 81 4.48 4.46 1.05
N VAL A 82 5.12 3.30 1.13
CA VAL A 82 6.21 3.05 2.05
C VAL A 82 7.45 3.77 1.54
N TYR A 83 7.96 4.68 2.35
CA TYR A 83 9.09 5.51 2.00
C TYR A 83 10.41 4.92 2.51
N TRP A 84 11.37 4.85 1.61
CA TRP A 84 12.75 4.43 1.85
C TRP A 84 13.67 5.60 1.53
N THR A 85 14.65 5.84 2.39
CA THR A 85 15.60 6.94 2.18
C THR A 85 16.45 6.75 0.93
N VAL A 86 16.76 5.50 0.60
CA VAL A 86 17.56 5.12 -0.56
C VAL A 86 17.23 3.69 -0.99
N GLN A 87 17.19 3.46 -2.30
CA GLN A 87 17.22 2.15 -2.94
C GLN A 87 18.63 1.87 -3.45
N HIS A 88 19.16 0.68 -3.14
CA HIS A 88 20.44 0.22 -3.64
C HIS A 88 20.21 -0.85 -4.71
N GLY A 89 20.48 -0.52 -5.96
CA GLY A 89 20.45 -1.47 -7.06
C GLY A 89 21.67 -2.40 -7.12
N LEU A 90 21.80 -3.12 -8.23
CA LEU A 90 23.04 -3.81 -8.59
C LEU A 90 24.10 -2.85 -9.12
N SER A 91 23.69 -1.66 -9.56
CA SER A 91 24.53 -0.63 -10.12
C SER A 91 24.04 0.76 -9.69
N PRO A 92 24.82 1.82 -9.96
CA PRO A 92 24.34 3.19 -9.78
C PRO A 92 23.13 3.56 -10.66
N PHE A 93 22.85 2.84 -11.75
CA PHE A 93 21.76 3.16 -12.67
C PHE A 93 20.38 2.74 -12.14
N ASP A 94 20.34 1.73 -11.26
CA ASP A 94 19.12 1.21 -10.59
C ASP A 94 19.11 1.53 -9.08
N SER A 95 19.98 2.46 -8.66
CA SER A 95 19.99 3.03 -7.31
C SER A 95 19.43 4.44 -7.33
N HIS A 96 18.60 4.81 -6.36
CA HIS A 96 18.08 6.18 -6.24
C HIS A 96 17.74 6.55 -4.80
N GLN A 97 17.72 7.85 -4.53
CA GLN A 97 17.25 8.39 -3.25
C GLN A 97 15.73 8.57 -3.27
N HIS A 98 15.14 8.64 -2.09
CA HIS A 98 13.71 8.91 -1.91
C HIS A 98 12.85 7.89 -2.65
N ASP A 99 13.05 6.62 -2.32
CA ASP A 99 12.27 5.54 -2.89
C ASP A 99 10.91 5.41 -2.17
N ARG A 100 9.87 5.00 -2.91
CA ARG A 100 8.46 5.04 -2.47
C ARG A 100 7.72 3.88 -3.09
N GLU A 101 7.41 2.87 -2.29
CA GLU A 101 6.81 1.65 -2.82
C GLU A 101 5.36 1.48 -2.38
N PRO A 102 4.40 1.42 -3.33
CA PRO A 102 2.98 1.32 -3.04
C PRO A 102 2.56 -0.06 -2.53
N ILE A 103 1.61 -0.04 -1.60
CA ILE A 103 0.80 -1.17 -1.17
C ILE A 103 -0.65 -0.68 -1.09
N LEU A 104 -1.57 -1.37 -1.74
CA LEU A 104 -3.00 -1.10 -1.69
C LEU A 104 -3.70 -2.33 -1.13
N VAL A 105 -4.52 -2.16 -0.11
CA VAL A 105 -5.36 -3.22 0.47
C VAL A 105 -6.81 -2.91 0.12
N GLU A 106 -7.42 -3.82 -0.64
CA GLU A 106 -8.82 -3.74 -1.06
C GLU A 106 -9.69 -4.46 -0.04
N VAL A 107 -10.66 -3.76 0.52
CA VAL A 107 -11.50 -4.23 1.62
C VAL A 107 -12.97 -4.03 1.25
N ASP A 108 -13.79 -5.02 1.53
CA ASP A 108 -15.25 -4.90 1.49
C ASP A 108 -15.72 -4.10 2.73
N PRO A 109 -16.31 -2.91 2.55
CA PRO A 109 -16.74 -2.05 3.66
C PRO A 109 -17.95 -2.59 4.42
N GLU A 110 -18.68 -3.59 3.91
CA GLU A 110 -19.81 -4.22 4.59
C GLU A 110 -19.37 -5.35 5.53
N THR A 111 -18.35 -6.11 5.12
CA THR A 111 -17.88 -7.31 5.83
C THR A 111 -16.56 -7.11 6.58
N ASP A 112 -15.84 -6.02 6.31
CA ASP A 112 -14.47 -5.76 6.81
C ASP A 112 -13.46 -6.84 6.33
N GLU A 113 -13.77 -7.58 5.27
CA GLU A 113 -12.89 -8.61 4.71
C GLU A 113 -11.95 -8.04 3.65
N ILE A 114 -10.68 -8.49 3.65
CA ILE A 114 -9.72 -8.16 2.60
C ILE A 114 -10.03 -9.00 1.36
N GLU A 115 -10.39 -8.34 0.26
CA GLU A 115 -10.64 -8.99 -1.04
C GLU A 115 -9.36 -9.15 -1.87
N GLY A 116 -8.34 -8.34 -1.60
CA GLY A 116 -7.09 -8.42 -2.33
C GLY A 116 -6.07 -7.39 -1.90
N VAL A 117 -4.82 -7.63 -2.32
CA VAL A 117 -3.72 -6.69 -2.12
C VAL A 117 -3.00 -6.47 -3.44
N VAL A 118 -2.73 -5.20 -3.75
CA VAL A 118 -1.89 -4.81 -4.88
C VAL A 118 -0.62 -4.15 -4.35
N VAL A 119 0.54 -4.64 -4.76
CA VAL A 119 1.83 -4.15 -4.29
C VAL A 119 2.73 -3.77 -5.47
N ASP A 120 3.78 -2.99 -5.21
CA ASP A 120 4.90 -2.96 -6.14
C ASP A 120 5.53 -4.35 -6.25
N GLY A 121 5.42 -4.93 -7.44
CA GLY A 121 6.01 -6.20 -7.80
C GLY A 121 7.42 -6.06 -8.36
N TYR A 122 7.78 -4.87 -8.87
CA TYR A 122 9.11 -4.45 -9.31
C TYR A 122 9.01 -3.09 -10.01
N HIS A 123 9.64 -2.04 -9.49
CA HIS A 123 9.76 -0.73 -10.17
C HIS A 123 8.41 -0.24 -10.72
N TYR A 124 7.43 -0.13 -9.83
CA TYR A 124 6.07 0.35 -10.10
C TYR A 124 5.27 -0.53 -11.07
N LEU A 125 5.66 -1.78 -11.27
CA LEU A 125 4.81 -2.78 -11.90
C LEU A 125 3.93 -3.39 -10.82
N ALA A 126 2.62 -3.31 -11.02
CA ALA A 126 1.68 -3.80 -10.03
C ALA A 126 1.63 -5.33 -10.05
N LYS A 127 1.77 -5.92 -8.86
CA LYS A 127 1.49 -7.33 -8.62
C LYS A 127 0.25 -7.43 -7.73
N GLN A 128 -0.71 -8.23 -8.17
CA GLN A 128 -1.99 -8.42 -7.49
C GLN A 128 -2.00 -9.78 -6.81
N TYR A 129 -2.46 -9.81 -5.56
CA TYR A 129 -2.69 -11.01 -4.77
C TYR A 129 -4.17 -11.07 -4.38
N PRO A 130 -4.99 -11.90 -5.05
CA PRO A 130 -6.39 -12.12 -4.66
C PRO A 130 -6.54 -12.77 -3.27
N THR A 131 -5.46 -13.33 -2.75
CA THR A 131 -5.39 -13.87 -1.40
C THR A 131 -3.98 -13.65 -0.88
N VAL A 132 -3.86 -13.19 0.36
CA VAL A 132 -2.59 -12.96 1.05
C VAL A 132 -2.70 -13.53 2.46
N PRO A 133 -1.63 -14.12 3.03
CA PRO A 133 -1.60 -14.41 4.45
C PRO A 133 -1.77 -13.11 5.24
N THR A 134 -2.62 -13.13 6.26
CA THR A 134 -2.85 -12.01 7.16
C THR A 134 -2.54 -12.43 8.58
N GLU A 135 -2.01 -11.52 9.39
CA GLU A 135 -2.20 -11.64 10.84
C GLU A 135 -3.67 -11.27 11.11
N ASP A 136 -4.36 -12.09 11.92
CA ASP A 136 -5.74 -11.92 12.41
C ASP A 136 -6.88 -11.68 11.40
N GLY A 137 -6.60 -11.67 10.10
CA GLY A 137 -7.56 -11.36 9.05
C GLY A 137 -7.38 -9.97 8.45
N THR A 138 -6.69 -9.05 9.12
CA THR A 138 -6.68 -7.63 8.73
C THR A 138 -5.32 -7.07 8.34
N HIS A 139 -4.22 -7.75 8.68
CA HIS A 139 -2.87 -7.24 8.41
C HIS A 139 -2.12 -8.11 7.38
N PRO A 140 -2.05 -7.72 6.10
CA PRO A 140 -1.28 -8.44 5.09
C PRO A 140 0.18 -8.66 5.50
N LEU A 141 0.67 -9.89 5.37
CA LEU A 141 2.04 -10.26 5.69
C LEU A 141 2.91 -10.16 4.43
N LEU A 142 3.76 -9.14 4.39
CA LEU A 142 4.60 -8.83 3.23
C LEU A 142 6.09 -8.84 3.57
N ARG A 143 6.88 -9.25 2.58
CA ARG A 143 8.34 -9.29 2.63
C ARG A 143 8.91 -8.44 1.49
N PRO A 144 9.38 -7.22 1.77
CA PRO A 144 10.14 -6.42 0.81
C PRO A 144 11.43 -7.15 0.41
N THR A 145 11.77 -7.10 -0.86
CA THR A 145 12.99 -7.72 -1.40
C THR A 145 14.21 -6.87 -1.05
N HIS A 146 15.31 -7.52 -0.68
CA HIS A 146 16.58 -6.82 -0.47
C HIS A 146 16.98 -6.07 -1.75
N LYS A 147 17.55 -4.86 -1.61
CA LYS A 147 17.96 -3.95 -2.68
C LYS A 147 16.87 -3.11 -3.34
N TRP A 148 15.85 -3.75 -3.90
CA TRP A 148 14.83 -3.08 -4.74
C TRP A 148 13.48 -2.86 -4.08
N HIS A 149 13.28 -3.34 -2.84
CA HIS A 149 12.11 -3.09 -1.98
C HIS A 149 10.73 -3.53 -2.47
N PHE A 150 10.57 -4.01 -3.72
CA PHE A 150 9.32 -4.64 -4.17
C PHE A 150 8.92 -5.83 -3.29
N TYR A 151 7.62 -6.14 -3.27
CA TYR A 151 7.05 -7.01 -2.24
C TYR A 151 6.71 -8.42 -2.73
N THR A 152 6.95 -9.37 -1.83
CA THR A 152 6.43 -10.74 -1.89
C THR A 152 5.54 -11.02 -0.69
N THR A 153 4.63 -11.99 -0.80
CA THR A 153 3.85 -12.45 0.37
C THR A 153 4.73 -13.32 1.26
N THR A 154 4.40 -13.38 2.56
CA THR A 154 5.10 -14.25 3.51
C THR A 154 4.12 -14.74 4.58
N THR A 155 4.54 -15.70 5.40
CA THR A 155 3.84 -16.11 6.63
C THR A 155 4.54 -15.62 7.88
N GLU A 156 5.64 -14.89 7.73
CA GLU A 156 6.42 -14.35 8.83
C GLU A 156 5.82 -13.01 9.27
N VAL A 157 5.55 -12.87 10.57
CA VAL A 157 5.11 -11.60 11.14
C VAL A 157 6.27 -10.61 11.15
N GLY A 158 6.01 -9.43 10.62
CA GLY A 158 6.96 -8.33 10.48
C GLY A 158 6.75 -7.25 11.52
N GLU A 159 7.06 -6.01 11.14
CA GLU A 159 6.85 -4.81 11.95
C GLU A 159 5.97 -3.84 11.17
N PHE A 160 5.21 -3.01 11.90
CA PHE A 160 4.52 -1.87 11.30
C PHE A 160 5.51 -0.75 10.98
N VAL A 161 5.22 -0.02 9.92
CA VAL A 161 5.94 1.21 9.56
C VAL A 161 5.16 2.41 10.10
N PRO A 162 5.77 3.42 10.73
CA PRO A 162 5.03 4.59 11.21
C PRO A 162 4.15 5.20 10.10
N LEU A 163 2.90 5.54 10.41
CA LEU A 163 1.97 6.14 9.46
C LEU A 163 2.08 7.66 9.48
N GLU A 164 2.01 8.28 8.30
CA GLU A 164 1.79 9.71 8.15
C GLU A 164 0.75 9.96 7.05
N SER A 165 0.07 11.11 7.12
CA SER A 165 -0.93 11.47 6.11
C SER A 165 -0.28 11.76 4.77
N MET A 166 -0.73 11.03 3.74
CA MET A 166 -0.33 11.29 2.34
C MET A 166 -0.69 12.70 1.89
N HIS A 167 -1.72 13.33 2.47
CA HIS A 167 -2.09 14.71 2.15
C HIS A 167 -0.96 15.71 2.39
N THR A 168 -0.03 15.40 3.31
CA THR A 168 1.11 16.27 3.63
C THR A 168 2.24 16.21 2.59
N LYS A 169 2.26 15.17 1.74
CA LYS A 169 3.35 14.92 0.80
C LYS A 169 2.94 14.91 -0.66
N TYR A 170 1.71 14.48 -0.97
CA TYR A 170 1.28 14.18 -2.33
C TYR A 170 1.60 15.30 -3.32
N THR A 171 1.11 16.52 -3.07
CA THR A 171 1.34 17.68 -3.95
C THR A 171 2.83 17.96 -4.10
N ALA A 172 3.57 18.00 -2.99
CA ALA A 172 5.00 18.27 -3.01
C ALA A 172 5.79 17.19 -3.81
N TRP A 173 5.39 15.93 -3.75
CA TRP A 173 6.04 14.88 -4.55
C TRP A 173 5.73 15.02 -6.04
N MET A 174 4.47 15.28 -6.39
CA MET A 174 4.07 15.49 -7.79
C MET A 174 4.78 16.70 -8.39
N ASP A 175 4.82 17.81 -7.67
CA ASP A 175 5.49 19.06 -8.09
C ASP A 175 7.00 18.87 -8.24
N ASN A 176 7.61 17.98 -7.44
CA ASN A 176 9.03 17.64 -7.52
C ASN A 176 9.32 16.48 -8.50
N GLY A 177 8.41 16.22 -9.43
CA GLY A 177 8.68 15.32 -10.56
C GLY A 177 8.58 13.84 -10.22
N TRP A 178 7.84 13.46 -9.17
CA TRP A 178 7.48 12.06 -8.94
C TRP A 178 6.86 11.47 -10.20
N LEU A 179 7.25 10.25 -10.55
CA LEU A 179 6.97 9.60 -11.83
C LEU A 179 5.71 8.71 -11.80
N ALA A 180 5.04 8.61 -10.65
CA ALA A 180 3.76 7.95 -10.58
C ALA A 180 2.70 8.77 -11.32
N ASP A 181 1.82 8.10 -12.06
CA ASP A 181 0.64 8.69 -12.67
C ASP A 181 -0.29 9.18 -11.55
N PRO A 182 -0.57 10.50 -11.47
CA PRO A 182 -1.46 11.06 -10.45
C PRO A 182 -2.80 10.32 -10.30
N LYS A 183 -3.37 9.83 -11.41
CA LYS A 183 -4.65 9.11 -11.40
C LYS A 183 -4.54 7.71 -10.81
N THR A 184 -3.39 7.07 -10.89
CA THR A 184 -3.18 5.75 -10.22
C THR A 184 -3.01 5.91 -8.72
N VAL A 185 -2.55 7.08 -8.25
CA VAL A 185 -2.41 7.38 -6.84
C VAL A 185 -3.76 7.79 -6.23
N THR A 186 -4.49 8.68 -6.91
CA THR A 186 -5.76 9.27 -6.42
C THR A 186 -7.00 8.45 -6.78
N VAL A 187 -6.92 7.51 -7.72
CA VAL A 187 -8.00 6.57 -8.07
C VAL A 187 -7.43 5.14 -8.04
N PRO A 188 -7.18 4.58 -6.84
CA PRO A 188 -6.36 3.38 -6.66
C PRO A 188 -6.89 2.15 -7.41
N TRP A 189 -8.21 2.00 -7.57
CA TRP A 189 -8.81 0.88 -8.33
C TRP A 189 -8.31 0.78 -9.78
N ARG A 190 -7.87 1.88 -10.40
CA ARG A 190 -7.32 1.88 -11.77
C ARG A 190 -6.12 0.96 -11.92
N ILE A 191 -5.39 0.70 -10.84
CA ILE A 191 -4.19 -0.15 -10.91
C ILE A 191 -4.52 -1.58 -11.33
N LYS A 192 -5.74 -2.06 -11.03
CA LYS A 192 -6.19 -3.42 -11.34
C LYS A 192 -6.17 -3.66 -12.86
N GLU A 193 -6.52 -2.63 -13.62
CA GLU A 193 -6.54 -2.66 -15.09
C GLU A 193 -5.19 -2.25 -15.70
N ARG A 194 -4.56 -1.18 -15.20
CA ARG A 194 -3.33 -0.61 -15.78
C ARG A 194 -2.08 -1.45 -15.50
N ARG A 195 -2.04 -2.16 -14.36
CA ARG A 195 -0.93 -3.01 -13.92
C ARG A 195 0.41 -2.29 -13.68
N HIS A 196 0.44 -0.96 -13.58
CA HIS A 196 1.62 -0.19 -13.17
C HIS A 196 1.26 1.23 -12.73
N TRP A 197 2.13 1.84 -11.91
CA TRP A 197 1.96 3.22 -11.44
C TRP A 197 2.66 4.27 -12.31
N TRP A 198 3.51 3.92 -13.26
CA TRP A 198 4.20 4.91 -14.11
C TRP A 198 3.24 5.85 -14.85
N ASP A 199 3.60 7.13 -14.96
CA ASP A 199 2.99 8.11 -15.88
C ASP A 199 3.45 7.85 -17.33
N GLU A 200 2.55 7.30 -18.16
CA GLU A 200 2.84 6.98 -19.58
C GLU A 200 3.11 8.22 -20.44
N GLY A 201 2.76 9.42 -19.98
CA GLY A 201 3.02 10.67 -20.70
C GLY A 201 4.47 11.16 -20.59
N ARG A 202 5.31 10.51 -19.78
CA ARG A 202 6.72 10.90 -19.57
C ARG A 202 7.66 9.95 -20.30
N ASP A 203 8.51 10.49 -21.18
CA ASP A 203 9.47 9.76 -22.03
C ASP A 203 10.43 8.81 -21.27
N SER A 204 10.60 9.03 -19.96
CA SER A 204 11.43 8.21 -19.06
C SER A 204 10.92 6.77 -18.86
N VAL A 205 9.64 6.50 -19.14
CA VAL A 205 9.06 5.15 -19.05
C VAL A 205 9.67 4.20 -20.08
N SER A 206 10.14 4.70 -21.23
CA SER A 206 10.62 3.85 -22.32
C SER A 206 11.86 3.03 -21.95
N MET A 207 12.86 3.60 -21.26
CA MET A 207 14.11 2.87 -20.96
C MET A 207 13.95 1.84 -19.84
N ASN A 208 13.25 2.17 -18.75
CA ASN A 208 13.00 1.20 -17.67
C ASN A 208 12.08 0.07 -18.15
N ARG A 209 11.07 0.38 -18.96
CA ARG A 209 10.19 -0.61 -19.59
C ARG A 209 10.94 -1.50 -20.58
N LEU A 210 11.83 -0.93 -21.40
CA LEU A 210 12.67 -1.68 -22.36
C LEU A 210 13.72 -2.55 -21.65
N PHE A 211 14.36 -2.03 -20.61
CA PHE A 211 15.30 -2.80 -19.79
C PHE A 211 14.58 -3.98 -19.11
N TYR A 212 13.37 -3.76 -18.60
CA TYR A 212 12.59 -4.80 -17.94
C TYR A 212 12.01 -5.84 -18.90
N SER A 213 11.48 -5.43 -20.06
CA SER A 213 11.06 -6.41 -21.09
C SER A 213 12.24 -7.28 -21.53
N SER A 214 13.45 -6.71 -21.54
CA SER A 214 14.69 -7.45 -21.80
C SER A 214 15.06 -8.41 -20.66
N LEU A 215 14.94 -7.98 -19.39
CA LEU A 215 15.23 -8.82 -18.22
C LEU A 215 14.23 -9.97 -18.05
N LEU A 216 12.93 -9.74 -18.27
CA LEU A 216 11.91 -10.81 -18.25
C LEU A 216 12.14 -11.83 -19.37
N ASN A 217 12.46 -11.37 -20.58
CA ASN A 217 12.82 -12.28 -21.68
C ASN A 217 14.11 -13.06 -21.34
N ALA A 218 15.09 -12.41 -20.72
CA ALA A 218 16.33 -13.06 -20.32
C ALA A 218 16.12 -14.10 -19.20
N SER A 219 15.28 -13.82 -18.19
CA SER A 219 14.98 -14.78 -17.11
C SER A 219 14.25 -16.02 -17.63
N GLN A 220 13.33 -15.86 -18.59
CA GLN A 220 12.67 -16.98 -19.28
C GLN A 220 13.63 -17.85 -20.09
N ILE A 221 14.68 -17.27 -20.69
CA ILE A 221 15.67 -17.99 -21.51
C ILE A 221 16.76 -18.66 -20.65
N THR A 222 17.15 -18.04 -19.54
CA THR A 222 18.35 -18.44 -18.77
C THR A 222 18.06 -19.13 -17.44
N GLY A 223 16.81 -19.13 -16.98
CA GLY A 223 16.46 -19.62 -15.63
C GLY A 223 17.02 -18.75 -14.50
N LEU A 224 17.47 -17.53 -14.80
CA LEU A 224 17.91 -16.56 -13.80
C LEU A 224 16.71 -16.12 -12.95
N ASN A 225 16.77 -16.45 -11.67
CA ASN A 225 15.77 -16.05 -10.68
C ASN A 225 15.96 -14.57 -10.32
N ILE A 226 15.39 -13.68 -11.13
CA ILE A 226 15.33 -12.25 -10.84
C ILE A 226 14.14 -12.05 -9.88
N GLY A 227 14.39 -12.20 -8.58
CA GLY A 227 13.46 -11.71 -7.55
C GLY A 227 12.46 -12.71 -6.95
N GLY A 228 12.69 -14.02 -7.03
CA GLY A 228 11.90 -15.01 -6.27
C GLY A 228 10.56 -15.40 -6.88
N ALA A 229 10.20 -14.87 -8.06
CA ALA A 229 9.12 -15.44 -8.86
C ALA A 229 9.67 -16.64 -9.64
N GLN A 230 9.33 -17.86 -9.21
CA GLN A 230 9.39 -18.99 -10.13
C GLN A 230 8.46 -18.69 -11.31
N ALA A 231 8.94 -18.94 -12.52
CA ALA A 231 8.24 -18.69 -13.78
C ALA A 231 7.02 -19.61 -14.03
N THR A 232 6.41 -20.16 -12.98
CA THR A 232 5.35 -21.18 -13.11
C THR A 232 3.94 -20.67 -12.84
N ASP A 233 3.76 -19.44 -12.34
CA ASP A 233 2.43 -18.95 -11.93
C ASP A 233 2.01 -17.69 -12.71
N PHE A 234 1.93 -17.81 -14.05
CA PHE A 234 1.18 -16.91 -14.94
C PHE A 234 0.07 -17.66 -15.64
#